data_AF-A0A2C6KYK2-F1
#
_entry.id   AF-A0A2C6KYK2-F1
#
_cell.length_a   1.000
_cell.length_b   1.000
_cell.length_c   1.000
_cell.angle_alpha   90.00
_cell.angle_beta   90.00
_cell.angle_gamma   90.00
#
_symmetry.space_group_name_H-M   'P 1'
#
loop_
_entity.id
_entity.type
_entity.pdbx_description
1 polymer ?
#
loop_
_entity_poly.entity_id
_entity_poly.type
_entity_poly.pdbx_seq_one_letter_code
_entity_poly.pdbx_strand_id
1 'polypeptide(L)'
;MPLQKKFGQHLLKNPAVLDKIVQAGDIRSSDTVLEIGPGTGNLTMRLLPVAREVVALDVDARMVSEVKKRAVSNGYMNLTVRQGDALRSDLGTFDVCAANLPYQISSHFLLRLLAHRPPFRCVRLSCGLLALPGKVIDLRPREGGLKKPGKGEETEKERFVSLSSVRDSGYFYALRGVRMMIARGNDGSWCAVLMFQKEFGERLMAQPGDKNYCRLAANVSLFCTVHRVCKVEAKHFTPPPKVDSVVVKIIPRPKLLQLDFKEWDGLMRICFGRKNRTLHALFRRSSVLSMLESNYKTWCTLNKQVPTSSPFREYCLGVLTETGLENRRSISIDIDTYFKLLLAFNKKGIHFVNVASLPGASSVGTSGGAEPMAGIDEYFFYDEDDKGHADGGDDD
;
A
#
# COMPACT_ATOMS: atom_id res chain seq x y z
N MET A 1 6.71 8.83 36.27
CA MET A 1 5.44 9.43 35.80
C MET A 1 4.38 8.35 35.68
N PRO A 2 3.14 8.53 36.20
CA PRO A 2 2.09 7.54 36.09
C PRO A 2 1.50 7.46 34.67
N LEU A 3 1.30 6.24 34.19
CA LEU A 3 0.71 5.93 32.89
C LEU A 3 -0.81 6.13 32.90
N GLN A 4 -1.35 6.61 31.80
CA GLN A 4 -2.78 6.88 31.66
C GLN A 4 -3.48 5.74 30.93
N LYS A 5 -4.39 5.05 31.62
CA LYS A 5 -5.18 3.93 31.05
C LYS A 5 -5.93 4.32 29.78
N LYS A 6 -6.44 5.55 29.69
CA LYS A 6 -7.21 6.05 28.53
C LYS A 6 -6.42 6.05 27.21
N PHE A 7 -5.10 6.07 27.26
CA PHE A 7 -4.23 6.07 26.08
C PHE A 7 -3.71 4.67 25.71
N GLY A 8 -4.08 3.63 26.45
CA GLY A 8 -3.63 2.26 26.17
C GLY A 8 -2.11 2.09 26.23
N GLN A 9 -1.43 2.87 27.07
CA GLN A 9 0.04 2.93 27.11
C GLN A 9 0.64 1.63 27.66
N HIS A 10 1.43 0.95 26.80
CA HIS A 10 2.26 -0.19 27.17
C HIS A 10 3.72 0.10 26.78
N LEU A 11 4.55 0.43 27.77
CA LEU A 11 5.94 0.81 27.51
C LEU A 11 6.81 -0.43 27.29
N LEU A 12 7.38 -0.57 26.10
CA LEU A 12 8.38 -1.60 25.83
C LEU A 12 9.68 -1.30 26.61
N LYS A 13 10.14 -2.28 27.39
CA LYS A 13 11.35 -2.15 28.23
C LYS A 13 12.50 -3.08 27.83
N ASN A 14 12.28 -4.08 26.99
CA ASN A 14 13.32 -5.04 26.62
C ASN A 14 14.32 -4.44 25.61
N PRO A 15 15.60 -4.24 25.99
CA PRO A 15 16.62 -3.66 25.10
C PRO A 15 16.85 -4.48 23.82
N ALA A 16 16.85 -5.81 23.92
CA ALA A 16 17.11 -6.68 22.77
C ALA A 16 15.98 -6.61 21.73
N VAL A 17 14.74 -6.32 22.15
CA VAL A 17 13.63 -6.09 21.22
C VAL A 17 13.77 -4.73 20.53
N LEU A 18 14.16 -3.69 21.29
CA LEU A 18 14.43 -2.36 20.73
C LEU A 18 15.53 -2.42 19.67
N ASP A 19 16.61 -3.15 19.93
CA ASP A 19 17.71 -3.33 18.97
C ASP A 19 17.27 -4.04 17.70
N LYS A 20 16.42 -5.06 17.81
CA LYS A 20 15.82 -5.72 16.64
C LYS A 20 14.93 -4.79 15.82
N ILE A 21 14.20 -3.87 16.47
CA ILE A 21 13.37 -2.87 15.77
C ILE A 21 14.26 -1.94 14.95
N VAL A 22 15.32 -1.40 15.56
CA VAL A 22 16.27 -0.50 14.88
C VAL A 22 16.98 -1.20 13.74
N GLN A 23 17.47 -2.42 13.97
CA GLN A 23 18.14 -3.23 12.94
C GLN A 23 17.20 -3.56 11.77
N ALA A 24 15.94 -3.90 12.04
CA ALA A 24 14.97 -4.19 10.99
C ALA A 24 14.65 -2.96 10.12
N GLY A 25 14.75 -1.76 10.69
CA GLY A 25 14.52 -0.50 9.99
C GLY A 25 15.54 -0.20 8.89
N ASP A 26 16.72 -0.84 8.93
CA ASP A 26 17.82 -0.58 7.98
C ASP A 26 18.11 0.93 7.81
N ILE A 27 18.11 1.64 8.94
CA ILE A 27 18.16 3.10 9.02
C ILE A 27 19.55 3.59 8.59
N ARG A 28 19.59 4.54 7.67
CA ARG A 28 20.81 5.21 7.22
C ARG A 28 20.99 6.54 7.95
N SER A 29 22.24 6.99 8.03
CA SER A 29 22.58 8.30 8.62
C SER A 29 22.01 9.50 7.87
N SER A 30 21.47 9.30 6.66
CA SER A 30 20.74 10.30 5.87
C SER A 30 19.25 10.40 6.20
N ASP A 31 18.71 9.41 6.90
CA ASP A 31 17.28 9.16 6.96
C ASP A 31 16.60 9.98 8.06
N THR A 32 15.40 10.49 7.77
CA THR A 32 14.48 10.97 8.79
C THR A 32 13.58 9.82 9.26
N VAL A 33 13.58 9.57 10.56
CA VAL A 33 12.75 8.53 11.18
C VAL A 33 11.51 9.16 11.83
N LEU A 34 10.32 8.68 11.46
CA LEU A 34 9.07 8.98 12.15
C LEU A 34 8.84 7.96 13.27
N GLU A 35 8.79 8.42 14.51
CA GLU A 35 8.41 7.61 15.67
C GLU A 35 7.00 7.95 16.15
N ILE A 36 6.11 6.95 16.21
CA ILE A 36 4.78 7.15 16.80
C ILE A 36 4.70 6.48 18.16
N GLY A 37 4.32 7.28 19.17
CA GLY A 37 4.25 6.86 20.56
C GLY A 37 5.62 6.63 21.18
N PRO A 38 6.50 7.65 21.26
CA PRO A 38 7.81 7.54 21.89
C PRO A 38 7.74 7.13 23.37
N GLY A 39 6.62 7.41 24.06
CA GLY A 39 6.45 7.12 25.48
C GLY A 39 7.56 7.79 26.31
N THR A 40 8.30 7.01 27.10
CA THR A 40 9.44 7.50 27.88
C THR A 40 10.74 7.63 27.08
N GLY A 41 10.71 7.35 25.78
CA GLY A 41 11.84 7.52 24.86
C GLY A 41 12.78 6.32 24.74
N ASN A 42 12.37 5.12 25.17
CA ASN A 42 13.25 3.94 25.12
C ASN A 42 13.70 3.58 23.70
N LEU A 43 12.78 3.65 22.73
CA LEU A 43 13.09 3.44 21.32
C LEU A 43 13.75 4.70 20.73
N THR A 44 13.24 5.89 21.04
CA THR A 44 13.84 7.18 20.65
C THR A 44 15.35 7.23 20.90
N MET A 45 15.82 6.82 22.09
CA MET A 45 17.25 6.85 22.42
C MET A 45 18.11 5.89 21.58
N ARG A 46 17.51 4.87 20.96
CA ARG A 46 18.19 3.95 20.04
C ARG A 46 18.15 4.44 18.60
N LEU A 47 17.14 5.25 18.23
CA LEU A 47 16.99 5.83 16.89
C LEU A 47 17.89 7.05 16.67
N LEU A 48 18.01 7.92 17.67
CA LEU A 48 18.77 9.17 17.59
C LEU A 48 20.24 9.04 17.12
N PRO A 49 21.02 8.03 17.56
CA PRO A 49 22.41 7.91 17.11
C PRO A 49 22.58 7.37 15.69
N VAL A 50 21.54 6.77 15.08
CA VAL A 50 21.63 6.14 13.75
C VAL A 50 20.92 6.92 12.64
N ALA A 51 19.98 7.80 12.99
CA ALA A 51 19.21 8.61 12.06
C ALA A 51 19.77 10.03 11.91
N ARG A 52 19.50 10.67 10.77
CA ARG A 52 19.76 12.11 10.59
C ARG A 52 18.92 12.93 11.58
N GLU A 53 17.63 12.63 11.62
CA GLU A 53 16.63 13.29 12.46
C GLU A 53 15.57 12.27 12.89
N VAL A 54 15.13 12.37 14.14
CA VAL A 54 13.96 11.65 14.64
C VAL A 54 12.82 12.65 14.86
N VAL A 55 11.70 12.41 14.19
CA VAL A 55 10.45 13.14 14.39
C VAL A 55 9.50 12.24 15.16
N ALA A 56 9.17 12.59 16.40
CA ALA A 56 8.30 11.80 17.25
C ALA A 56 6.94 12.46 17.46
N LEU A 57 5.87 11.67 17.47
CA LEU A 57 4.50 12.11 17.73
C LEU A 57 3.90 11.33 18.91
N ASP A 58 3.41 12.04 19.91
CA ASP A 58 2.70 11.44 21.05
C ASP A 58 1.43 12.24 21.37
N VAL A 59 0.37 11.54 21.80
CA VAL A 59 -0.88 12.18 22.23
C VAL A 59 -0.75 12.77 23.65
N ASP A 60 0.13 12.21 24.49
CA ASP A 60 0.34 12.63 25.87
C ASP A 60 1.42 13.72 25.94
N ALA A 61 1.00 14.97 26.16
CA ALA A 61 1.89 16.13 26.31
C ALA A 61 2.99 15.93 27.37
N ARG A 62 2.71 15.12 28.39
CA ARG A 62 3.67 14.83 29.46
C ARG A 62 4.80 13.93 28.95
N MET A 63 4.47 12.94 28.11
CA MET A 63 5.46 12.08 27.44
C MET A 63 6.31 12.90 26.46
N VAL A 64 5.68 13.81 25.69
CA VAL A 64 6.39 14.75 24.80
C VAL A 64 7.45 15.55 25.56
N SER A 65 7.10 16.08 26.74
CA SER A 65 8.02 16.86 27.56
C SER A 65 9.14 15.99 28.15
N GLU A 66 8.80 14.78 28.59
CA GLU A 66 9.75 13.82 29.17
C GLU A 66 10.81 13.37 28.17
N VAL A 67 10.39 12.94 26.98
CA VAL A 67 11.33 12.45 25.95
C VAL A 67 12.23 13.56 25.43
N LYS A 68 11.72 14.80 25.30
CA LYS A 68 12.53 15.97 24.93
C LYS A 68 13.63 16.24 25.96
N LYS A 69 13.26 16.28 27.25
CA LYS A 69 14.24 16.48 28.33
C LYS A 69 15.29 15.37 28.33
N ARG A 70 14.85 14.10 28.21
CA ARG A 70 15.74 12.95 28.16
C ARG A 70 16.73 13.04 27.00
N ALA A 71 16.28 13.40 25.80
CA ALA A 71 17.16 13.54 24.63
C ALA A 71 18.24 14.60 24.84
N VAL A 72 17.84 15.79 25.29
CA VAL A 72 18.77 16.90 25.57
C VAL A 72 19.77 16.52 26.67
N SER A 73 19.31 15.87 27.76
CA SER A 73 20.20 15.40 28.82
C SER A 73 21.21 14.35 28.37
N ASN A 74 20.92 13.62 27.28
CA ASN A 74 21.84 12.65 26.67
C ASN A 74 22.64 13.25 25.50
N GLY A 75 22.57 14.58 25.27
CA GLY A 75 23.35 15.27 24.26
C GLY A 75 22.80 15.19 22.83
N TYR A 76 21.56 14.72 22.65
CA TYR A 76 20.93 14.63 21.34
C TYR A 76 20.19 15.92 20.99
N MET A 77 20.51 16.48 19.81
CA MET A 77 19.90 17.71 19.27
C MET A 77 19.02 17.45 18.04
N ASN A 78 19.03 16.22 17.53
CA ASN A 78 18.33 15.79 16.32
C ASN A 78 16.95 15.18 16.60
N LEU A 79 16.27 15.62 17.67
CA LEU A 79 14.93 15.16 18.05
C LEU A 79 13.89 16.29 17.91
N THR A 80 12.88 16.07 17.08
CA THR A 80 11.69 16.91 16.98
C THR A 80 10.50 16.15 17.56
N VAL A 81 9.95 16.55 18.72
CA VAL A 81 8.74 15.91 19.27
C VAL A 81 7.52 16.84 19.21
N ARG A 82 6.44 16.33 18.62
CA ARG A 82 5.16 17.01 18.43
C ARG A 82 4.10 16.32 19.28
N GLN A 83 3.19 17.11 19.86
CA GLN A 83 1.97 16.58 20.45
C GLN A 83 0.92 16.42 19.35
N GLY A 84 0.27 15.26 19.27
CA GLY A 84 -0.81 15.07 18.31
C GLY A 84 -1.34 13.63 18.24
N ASP A 85 -2.50 13.50 17.60
CA ASP A 85 -3.11 12.21 17.29
C ASP A 85 -2.52 11.66 15.99
N ALA A 86 -1.91 10.48 16.05
CA ALA A 86 -1.29 9.82 14.90
C ALA A 86 -2.25 9.50 13.75
N LEU A 87 -3.57 9.56 13.95
CA LEU A 87 -4.57 9.41 12.89
C LEU A 87 -4.98 10.74 12.25
N ARG A 88 -4.70 11.88 12.88
CA ARG A 88 -5.16 13.21 12.43
C ARG A 88 -4.03 14.18 12.09
N SER A 89 -2.93 14.14 12.83
CA SER A 89 -1.81 15.07 12.68
C SER A 89 -1.03 14.84 11.39
N ASP A 90 -0.52 15.89 10.77
CA ASP A 90 0.39 15.75 9.62
C ASP A 90 1.66 15.00 10.02
N LEU A 91 1.94 13.90 9.32
CA LEU A 91 3.09 13.02 9.57
C LEU A 91 4.38 13.58 8.93
N GLY A 92 4.27 14.54 8.02
CA GLY A 92 5.41 15.08 7.27
C GLY A 92 6.09 14.06 6.36
N THR A 93 7.28 14.37 5.88
CA THR A 93 8.11 13.45 5.08
C THR A 93 9.08 12.70 5.97
N PHE A 94 9.20 11.38 5.77
CA PHE A 94 10.13 10.51 6.47
C PHE A 94 10.54 9.35 5.56
N ASP A 95 11.68 8.73 5.88
CA ASP A 95 12.23 7.59 5.13
C ASP A 95 11.92 6.26 5.82
N VAL A 96 11.88 6.25 7.16
CA VAL A 96 11.55 5.08 7.98
C VAL A 96 10.51 5.46 9.02
N CYS A 97 9.52 4.60 9.23
CA CYS A 97 8.59 4.73 10.37
C CYS A 97 8.84 3.61 11.38
N ALA A 98 8.99 3.95 12.66
CA ALA A 98 9.07 2.98 13.75
C ALA A 98 7.97 3.29 14.78
N ALA A 99 7.15 2.31 15.15
CA ALA A 99 6.04 2.60 16.05
C ALA A 99 5.72 1.46 17.02
N ASN A 100 5.48 1.85 18.27
CA ASN A 100 4.92 1.00 19.32
C ASN A 100 3.49 1.47 19.60
N LEU A 101 2.59 1.23 18.63
CA LEU A 101 1.23 1.77 18.65
C LEU A 101 0.33 1.05 19.66
N PRO A 102 -0.59 1.77 20.33
CA PRO A 102 -1.75 1.16 20.94
C PRO A 102 -2.54 0.35 19.90
N TYR A 103 -3.01 -0.83 20.29
CA TYR A 103 -3.66 -1.77 19.38
C TYR A 103 -4.92 -1.21 18.72
N GLN A 104 -5.65 -0.34 19.44
CA GLN A 104 -6.89 0.27 18.98
C GLN A 104 -6.71 1.15 17.72
N ILE A 105 -5.53 1.74 17.54
CA ILE A 105 -5.25 2.63 16.41
C ILE A 105 -4.40 1.97 15.33
N SER A 106 -3.88 0.77 15.58
CA SER A 106 -2.84 0.14 14.77
C SER A 106 -3.29 -0.15 13.33
N SER A 107 -4.52 -0.65 13.12
CA SER A 107 -5.10 -0.89 11.80
C SER A 107 -5.31 0.40 10.99
N HIS A 108 -5.95 1.40 11.61
CA HIS A 108 -6.20 2.70 10.98
C HIS A 108 -4.91 3.45 10.66
N PHE A 109 -3.90 3.33 11.52
CA PHE A 109 -2.59 3.92 11.27
C PHE A 109 -1.90 3.23 10.10
N LEU A 110 -2.01 1.90 9.96
CA LEU A 110 -1.46 1.18 8.81
C LEU A 110 -2.11 1.67 7.49
N LEU A 111 -3.43 1.90 7.44
CA LEU A 111 -4.07 2.51 6.28
C LEU A 111 -3.48 3.87 5.96
N ARG A 112 -3.43 4.72 6.98
CA ARG A 112 -2.92 6.08 6.85
C ARG A 112 -1.50 6.09 6.32
N LEU A 113 -0.68 5.16 6.78
CA LEU A 113 0.70 5.01 6.33
C LEU A 113 0.80 4.56 4.86
N LEU A 114 -0.04 3.62 4.43
CA LEU A 114 -0.11 3.18 3.02
C LEU A 114 -0.70 4.27 2.11
N ALA A 115 -1.61 5.08 2.63
CA ALA A 115 -2.23 6.20 1.92
C ALA A 115 -1.37 7.46 1.90
N HIS A 116 -0.35 7.58 2.77
CA HIS A 116 0.45 8.80 2.94
C HIS A 116 1.10 9.28 1.64
N ARG A 117 1.13 10.60 1.45
CA ARG A 117 1.64 11.29 0.26
C ARG A 117 2.58 12.45 0.65
N PRO A 118 3.55 12.87 -0.20
CA PRO A 118 3.85 12.39 -1.56
C PRO A 118 4.16 10.90 -1.54
N PRO A 119 3.85 10.13 -2.60
CA PRO A 119 4.19 8.71 -2.62
C PRO A 119 5.69 8.66 -2.39
N PHE A 120 6.05 8.22 -1.19
CA PHE A 120 7.39 8.38 -0.65
C PHE A 120 8.40 8.03 -1.72
N ARG A 121 9.11 9.07 -2.15
CA ARG A 121 9.90 9.21 -3.38
C ARG A 121 10.08 7.94 -4.22
N CYS A 122 9.00 7.43 -4.82
CA CYS A 122 9.10 6.34 -5.77
C CYS A 122 9.44 6.96 -7.12
N VAL A 123 10.69 6.76 -7.56
CA VAL A 123 11.13 7.24 -8.87
C VAL A 123 10.31 6.51 -9.92
N ARG A 124 9.49 7.27 -10.64
CA ARG A 124 8.93 6.87 -11.94
C ARG A 124 10.11 6.65 -12.89
N LEU A 125 10.58 5.40 -13.03
CA LEU A 125 11.33 4.98 -14.20
C LEU A 125 10.34 4.91 -15.36
N SER A 126 10.08 6.05 -15.99
CA SER A 126 9.48 6.09 -17.31
C SER A 126 10.59 5.99 -18.36
N CYS A 127 10.36 5.07 -19.28
CA CYS A 127 11.01 4.86 -20.56
C CYS A 127 12.24 3.96 -20.54
N GLY A 128 12.07 2.82 -21.22
CA GLY A 128 13.11 1.85 -21.49
C GLY A 128 14.05 2.38 -22.56
N LEU A 129 15.33 2.17 -22.33
CA LEU A 129 16.22 1.81 -23.41
C LEU A 129 16.12 0.29 -23.53
N LEU A 130 15.38 -0.17 -24.54
CA LEU A 130 15.58 -1.52 -25.06
C LEU A 130 17.06 -1.56 -25.48
N ALA A 131 17.88 -2.28 -24.72
CA ALA A 131 19.20 -2.64 -25.18
C ALA A 131 19.01 -3.65 -26.33
N LEU A 132 19.05 -3.15 -27.57
CA LEU A 132 19.32 -4.01 -28.71
C LEU A 132 20.81 -4.39 -28.67
N PRO A 133 21.17 -5.67 -28.88
CA PRO A 133 22.55 -6.10 -28.82
C PRO A 133 23.30 -5.65 -30.08
N GLY A 134 24.49 -5.08 -29.89
CA GLY A 134 25.48 -4.93 -30.95
C GLY A 134 25.56 -3.54 -31.58
N LYS A 135 26.34 -2.65 -30.98
CA LYS A 135 27.36 -1.80 -31.64
C LYS A 135 28.06 -0.97 -30.57
N VAL A 136 29.31 -1.35 -30.27
CA VAL A 136 30.24 -0.51 -29.53
C VAL A 136 30.61 0.65 -30.45
N ILE A 137 30.17 1.87 -30.11
CA ILE A 137 30.69 3.09 -30.72
C ILE A 137 31.68 3.67 -29.71
N ASP A 138 32.97 3.48 -29.97
CA ASP A 138 34.07 4.11 -29.23
C ASP A 138 34.07 5.61 -29.54
N LEU A 139 33.64 6.44 -28.59
CA LEU A 139 33.75 7.89 -28.68
C LEU A 139 34.97 8.35 -27.87
N ARG A 140 36.17 8.03 -28.35
CA ARG A 140 37.36 8.82 -28.03
C ARG A 140 37.47 10.01 -28.98
N PRO A 141 37.72 11.24 -28.49
CA PRO A 141 37.96 12.37 -29.37
C PRO A 141 39.32 12.18 -30.05
N ARG A 142 39.33 12.03 -31.38
CA ARG A 142 40.55 12.23 -32.18
C ARG A 142 40.78 13.73 -32.34
N GLU A 143 41.86 14.21 -31.75
CA GLU A 143 42.46 15.51 -32.07
C GLU A 143 42.82 15.55 -33.56
N GLY A 144 42.52 16.66 -34.24
CA GLY A 144 43.00 16.87 -35.61
C GLY A 144 42.29 17.94 -36.40
N GLY A 145 42.82 19.17 -36.33
CA GLY A 145 43.10 20.04 -37.48
C GLY A 145 41.95 20.46 -38.40
N LEU A 146 41.57 21.73 -38.29
CA LEU A 146 40.85 22.47 -39.34
C LEU A 146 41.64 22.44 -40.66
N LYS A 147 40.98 22.01 -41.75
CA LYS A 147 41.20 22.56 -43.11
C LYS A 147 39.86 22.65 -43.85
N LYS A 148 39.57 23.83 -44.41
CA LYS A 148 38.42 24.14 -45.27
C LYS A 148 38.60 23.53 -46.67
N PRO A 149 37.50 23.13 -47.32
CA PRO A 149 37.08 23.76 -48.59
C PRO A 149 35.56 24.04 -48.57
N GLY A 150 34.90 24.87 -49.39
CA GLY A 150 35.28 25.52 -50.65
C GLY A 150 34.33 25.11 -51.79
N LYS A 151 33.15 25.77 -51.86
CA LYS A 151 32.19 26.01 -52.98
C LYS A 151 31.67 24.84 -53.87
N GLY A 152 30.33 24.83 -54.04
CA GLY A 152 29.54 24.16 -55.10
C GLY A 152 28.26 23.53 -54.54
N GLU A 153 27.12 24.24 -54.56
CA GLU A 153 25.86 23.89 -55.28
C GLU A 153 25.22 22.56 -54.82
N GLU A 154 23.99 22.43 -54.29
CA GLU A 154 22.74 23.20 -54.32
C GLU A 154 22.01 23.04 -52.97
N THR A 155 21.34 24.08 -52.47
CA THR A 155 20.31 23.93 -51.41
C THR A 155 19.01 24.54 -51.92
N GLU A 156 18.09 23.66 -52.35
CA GLU A 156 16.69 23.99 -52.56
C GLU A 156 16.03 24.36 -51.23
N LYS A 157 15.52 25.60 -51.22
CA LYS A 157 14.19 26.01 -50.76
C LYS A 157 13.52 25.12 -49.70
N GLU A 158 13.42 25.72 -48.52
CA GLU A 158 12.26 25.67 -47.64
C GLU A 158 11.00 25.09 -48.31
N ARG A 159 10.69 23.84 -48.00
CA ARG A 159 9.32 23.32 -48.07
C ARG A 159 8.87 23.00 -46.66
N PHE A 160 8.06 23.91 -46.15
CA PHE A 160 6.97 23.59 -45.23
C PHE A 160 6.26 22.32 -45.73
N VAL A 161 6.39 21.22 -44.99
CA VAL A 161 5.43 20.11 -45.05
C VAL A 161 4.70 20.10 -43.73
N SER A 162 3.41 20.42 -43.82
CA SER A 162 2.41 20.22 -42.79
C SER A 162 2.51 18.81 -42.20
N LEU A 163 2.79 18.72 -40.90
CA LEU A 163 2.48 17.55 -40.08
C LEU A 163 1.27 17.88 -39.21
N SER A 164 0.16 18.22 -39.87
CA SER A 164 -1.15 17.88 -39.37
C SER A 164 -1.29 16.35 -39.40
N SER A 165 -1.06 15.71 -38.24
CA SER A 165 -1.64 14.42 -37.80
C SER A 165 -0.62 13.57 -37.03
N VAL A 166 -0.35 13.93 -35.77
CA VAL A 166 -0.24 12.98 -34.66
C VAL A 166 -0.80 13.68 -33.42
N ARG A 167 -2.08 13.47 -33.14
CA ARG A 167 -2.63 13.68 -31.80
C ARG A 167 -2.10 12.54 -30.95
N ASP A 168 -1.29 12.83 -29.95
CA ASP A 168 -1.42 12.19 -28.63
C ASP A 168 -0.54 12.86 -27.56
N SER A 169 -1.24 13.52 -26.64
CA SER A 169 -0.97 13.71 -25.20
C SER A 169 0.48 13.90 -24.74
N GLY A 170 0.91 15.17 -24.67
CA GLY A 170 2.00 15.63 -23.83
C GLY A 170 1.51 16.74 -22.90
N TYR A 171 1.55 16.50 -21.58
CA TYR A 171 1.48 17.56 -20.58
C TYR A 171 2.89 17.82 -20.04
N PHE A 172 3.49 18.89 -20.56
CA PHE A 172 4.67 19.56 -20.03
C PHE A 172 4.21 20.60 -18.99
N TYR A 173 4.79 20.59 -17.79
CA TYR A 173 4.98 21.81 -17.01
C TYR A 173 6.40 21.81 -16.47
N ALA A 174 7.20 22.71 -17.03
CA ALA A 174 8.54 23.05 -16.57
C ALA A 174 8.44 24.08 -15.44
N LEU A 175 9.14 23.85 -14.33
CA LEU A 175 9.57 24.92 -13.42
C LEU A 175 11.09 24.86 -13.31
N ARG A 176 11.72 25.98 -13.65
CA ARG A 176 13.17 26.24 -13.64
C ARG A 176 13.72 26.21 -12.20
N GLY A 177 14.92 25.64 -12.05
CA GLY A 177 15.89 26.11 -11.04
C GLY A 177 16.03 25.32 -9.73
N VAL A 178 16.35 24.03 -9.77
CA VAL A 178 17.18 23.35 -8.74
C VAL A 178 17.98 22.25 -9.43
N ARG A 179 19.32 22.35 -9.42
CA ARG A 179 20.22 21.26 -9.79
C ARG A 179 20.55 20.52 -8.50
N MET A 180 20.08 19.28 -8.33
CA MET A 180 20.47 18.43 -7.22
C MET A 180 20.80 17.03 -7.74
N MET A 181 22.06 16.64 -7.56
CA MET A 181 22.59 15.33 -7.94
C MET A 181 21.88 14.24 -7.16
N ILE A 182 21.41 13.23 -7.89
CA ILE A 182 20.81 12.00 -7.38
C ILE A 182 21.95 11.02 -7.09
N ALA A 183 22.02 10.49 -5.87
CA ALA A 183 22.78 9.29 -5.53
C ALA A 183 21.83 8.23 -4.95
N ARG A 184 21.95 7.00 -5.45
CA ARG A 184 21.06 5.85 -5.26
C ARG A 184 21.61 4.83 -4.26
N GLY A 185 20.69 4.02 -3.71
CA GLY A 185 20.82 2.56 -3.56
C GLY A 185 19.54 1.94 -2.96
N ASN A 186 18.89 0.90 -3.51
CA ASN A 186 18.75 0.49 -4.92
C ASN A 186 17.26 0.15 -5.28
N ASP A 187 16.30 0.41 -4.39
CA ASP A 187 14.85 0.40 -4.68
C ASP A 187 14.11 1.63 -4.11
N GLY A 188 14.68 2.32 -3.12
CA GLY A 188 14.18 3.64 -2.67
C GLY A 188 12.78 3.60 -2.06
N SER A 189 12.31 2.43 -1.65
CA SER A 189 11.07 2.27 -0.90
C SER A 189 11.34 2.48 0.59
N TRP A 190 10.61 3.43 1.19
CA TRP A 190 10.49 3.55 2.65
C TRP A 190 10.11 2.20 3.28
N CYS A 191 10.45 2.01 4.53
CA CYS A 191 9.95 0.87 5.29
C CYS A 191 9.36 1.31 6.63
N ALA A 192 8.47 0.47 7.17
CA ALA A 192 7.93 0.69 8.50
C ALA A 192 8.13 -0.54 9.38
N VAL A 193 8.63 -0.32 10.58
CA VAL A 193 8.76 -1.34 11.61
C VAL A 193 7.71 -1.07 12.68
N LEU A 194 6.63 -1.85 12.62
CA LEU A 194 5.46 -1.65 13.46
C LEU A 194 5.29 -2.83 14.40
N MET A 195 4.79 -2.53 15.60
CA MET A 195 4.38 -3.55 16.55
C MET A 195 2.87 -3.73 16.56
N PHE A 196 2.42 -4.98 16.51
CA PHE A 196 1.00 -5.35 16.57
C PHE A 196 0.74 -6.42 17.62
N GLN A 197 -0.53 -6.65 17.96
CA GLN A 197 -0.92 -7.88 18.67
C GLN A 197 -0.51 -9.09 17.84
N LYS A 198 -0.11 -10.17 18.52
CA LYS A 198 0.36 -11.39 17.86
C LYS A 198 -0.64 -11.92 16.83
N GLU A 199 -1.91 -12.05 17.19
CA GLU A 199 -2.96 -12.56 16.29
C GLU A 199 -3.12 -11.66 15.06
N PHE A 200 -3.22 -10.35 15.26
CA PHE A 200 -3.38 -9.39 14.17
C PHE A 200 -2.17 -9.39 13.23
N GLY A 201 -0.95 -9.37 13.77
CA GLY A 201 0.26 -9.44 12.95
C GLY A 201 0.41 -10.77 12.22
N GLU A 202 -0.02 -11.89 12.83
CA GLU A 202 -0.08 -13.19 12.17
C GLU A 202 -1.11 -13.21 11.02
N ARG A 203 -2.25 -12.51 11.15
CA ARG A 203 -3.20 -12.30 10.04
C ARG A 203 -2.59 -11.43 8.93
N LEU A 204 -1.92 -10.33 9.25
CA LEU A 204 -1.28 -9.45 8.26
C LEU A 204 -0.25 -10.17 7.37
N MET A 205 0.46 -11.14 7.92
CA MET A 205 1.54 -11.86 7.24
C MET A 205 1.10 -13.19 6.62
N ALA A 206 -0.16 -13.60 6.82
CA ALA A 206 -0.67 -14.89 6.40
C ALA A 206 -0.59 -15.05 4.87
N GLN A 207 -0.15 -16.22 4.42
CA GLN A 207 -0.04 -16.59 3.02
C GLN A 207 -1.21 -17.48 2.58
N PRO A 208 -1.50 -17.58 1.27
CA PRO A 208 -2.49 -18.53 0.76
C PRO A 208 -2.19 -19.96 1.26
N GLY A 209 -3.20 -20.58 1.86
CA GLY A 209 -3.12 -21.89 2.52
C GLY A 209 -3.03 -21.83 4.04
N ASP A 210 -2.59 -20.71 4.62
CA ASP A 210 -2.51 -20.55 6.07
C ASP A 210 -3.89 -20.45 6.71
N LYS A 211 -4.03 -20.99 7.93
CA LYS A 211 -5.27 -20.90 8.72
C LYS A 211 -5.74 -19.45 8.92
N ASN A 212 -4.78 -18.55 9.11
CA ASN A 212 -5.01 -17.14 9.39
C ASN A 212 -5.14 -16.29 8.12
N TYR A 213 -5.04 -16.89 6.93
CA TYR A 213 -5.26 -16.17 5.67
C TYR A 213 -6.72 -15.71 5.60
N CYS A 214 -6.89 -14.41 5.41
CA CYS A 214 -8.19 -13.74 5.36
C CYS A 214 -8.12 -12.55 4.39
N ARG A 215 -9.25 -11.86 4.23
CA ARG A 215 -9.35 -10.71 3.33
C ARG A 215 -8.36 -9.61 3.67
N LEU A 216 -8.11 -9.36 4.96
CA LEU A 216 -7.06 -8.43 5.39
C LEU A 216 -5.67 -8.80 4.81
N ALA A 217 -5.28 -10.06 4.89
CA ALA A 217 -3.99 -10.53 4.36
C ALA A 217 -3.91 -10.33 2.84
N ALA A 218 -4.99 -10.65 2.13
CA ALA A 218 -5.10 -10.45 0.68
C ALA A 218 -5.04 -8.95 0.31
N ASN A 219 -5.70 -8.07 1.06
CA ASN A 219 -5.68 -6.62 0.80
C ASN A 219 -4.31 -6.00 1.09
N VAL A 220 -3.68 -6.35 2.22
CA VAL A 220 -2.36 -5.81 2.61
C VAL A 220 -1.29 -6.20 1.58
N SER A 221 -1.33 -7.44 1.11
CA SER A 221 -0.36 -7.96 0.15
C SER A 221 -0.45 -7.32 -1.25
N LEU A 222 -1.53 -6.59 -1.56
CA LEU A 222 -1.62 -5.72 -2.74
C LEU A 222 -0.68 -4.52 -2.66
N PHE A 223 -0.51 -3.94 -1.47
CA PHE A 223 0.16 -2.67 -1.29
C PHE A 223 1.58 -2.82 -0.72
N CYS A 224 1.83 -3.86 0.06
CA CYS A 224 3.11 -4.07 0.71
C CYS A 224 3.44 -5.56 0.93
N THR A 225 4.71 -5.85 1.17
CA THR A 225 5.15 -7.11 1.77
C THR A 225 5.34 -6.90 3.27
N VAL A 226 4.95 -7.89 4.06
CA VAL A 226 5.06 -7.85 5.53
C VAL A 226 5.95 -9.01 5.97
N HIS A 227 7.02 -8.69 6.68
CA HIS A 227 8.00 -9.64 7.19
C HIS A 227 8.00 -9.65 8.71
N ARG A 228 8.01 -10.83 9.32
CA ARG A 228 8.14 -10.97 10.77
C ARG A 228 9.57 -10.63 11.21
N VAL A 229 9.72 -9.69 12.13
CA VAL A 229 11.01 -9.37 12.77
C VAL A 229 11.19 -10.26 14.00
N CYS A 230 10.29 -10.17 14.98
CA CYS A 230 10.34 -11.00 16.19
C CYS A 230 8.98 -11.06 16.92
N LYS A 231 8.80 -12.09 17.77
CA LYS A 231 7.71 -12.15 18.75
C LYS A 231 8.14 -11.44 20.04
N VAL A 232 7.20 -10.80 20.73
CA VAL A 232 7.45 -10.06 21.96
C VAL A 232 6.43 -10.48 23.01
N GLU A 233 6.90 -11.10 24.08
CA GLU A 233 6.04 -11.53 25.19
C GLU A 233 5.53 -10.34 26.02
N ALA A 234 4.30 -10.45 26.54
CA ALA A 234 3.66 -9.42 27.36
C ALA A 234 4.51 -8.94 28.57
N LYS A 235 5.35 -9.82 29.14
CA LYS A 235 6.24 -9.50 30.27
C LYS A 235 7.27 -8.40 29.95
N HIS A 236 7.54 -8.14 28.67
CA HIS A 236 8.47 -7.11 28.20
C HIS A 236 7.86 -5.71 28.13
N PHE A 237 6.61 -5.53 28.57
CA PHE A 237 5.95 -4.24 28.65
C PHE A 237 5.73 -3.79 30.09
N THR A 238 5.40 -2.52 30.27
CA THR A 238 4.95 -1.96 31.55
C THR A 238 3.84 -0.94 31.32
N PRO A 239 2.62 -1.18 31.85
CA PRO A 239 2.16 -2.46 32.43
C PRO A 239 2.12 -3.58 31.35
N PRO A 240 2.20 -4.86 31.74
CA PRO A 240 2.02 -5.97 30.81
C PRO A 240 0.63 -5.93 30.14
N PRO A 241 0.53 -6.07 28.80
CA PRO A 241 -0.76 -6.27 28.12
C PRO A 241 -1.30 -7.69 28.40
N LYS A 242 -2.56 -7.92 28.01
CA LYS A 242 -3.21 -9.25 28.13
C LYS A 242 -2.72 -10.28 27.10
N VAL A 243 -2.13 -9.81 26.00
CA VAL A 243 -1.73 -10.64 24.86
C VAL A 243 -0.32 -10.27 24.41
N ASP A 244 0.35 -11.25 23.82
CA ASP A 244 1.67 -11.05 23.21
C ASP A 244 1.60 -10.18 21.96
N SER A 245 2.76 -9.65 21.56
CA SER A 245 2.93 -8.82 20.40
C SER A 245 3.84 -9.47 19.36
N VAL A 246 3.84 -8.92 18.16
CA VAL A 246 4.78 -9.25 17.09
C VAL A 246 5.26 -7.97 16.43
N VAL A 247 6.57 -7.89 16.18
CA VAL A 247 7.18 -6.82 15.40
C VAL A 247 7.22 -7.27 13.95
N VAL A 248 6.73 -6.41 13.06
CA VAL A 248 6.71 -6.66 11.62
C VAL A 248 7.39 -5.51 10.88
N LYS A 249 8.10 -5.85 9.81
CA LYS A 249 8.63 -4.91 8.82
C LYS A 249 7.70 -4.89 7.62
N ILE A 250 7.18 -3.73 7.29
CA ILE A 250 6.31 -3.48 6.16
C ILE A 250 7.11 -2.75 5.09
N ILE A 251 7.14 -3.34 3.90
CA ILE A 251 7.84 -2.79 2.74
C ILE A 251 6.79 -2.61 1.64
N PRO A 252 6.44 -1.37 1.27
CA PRO A 252 5.52 -1.08 0.19
C PRO A 252 6.04 -1.61 -1.13
N ARG A 253 5.11 -2.02 -2.00
CA ARG A 253 5.47 -2.43 -3.36
C ARG A 253 5.96 -1.21 -4.15
N PRO A 254 7.08 -1.33 -4.90
CA PRO A 254 7.62 -0.22 -5.68
C PRO A 254 6.70 0.18 -6.85
N LYS A 255 5.88 -0.74 -7.35
CA LYS A 255 4.89 -0.45 -8.39
C LYS A 255 3.50 -0.75 -7.84
N LEU A 256 2.72 0.31 -7.60
CA LEU A 256 1.31 0.16 -7.28
C LEU A 256 0.58 -0.46 -8.48
N LEU A 257 -0.30 -1.41 -8.17
CA LEU A 257 -1.15 -2.04 -9.16
C LEU A 257 -2.24 -1.05 -9.59
N GLN A 258 -2.48 -0.95 -10.89
CA GLN A 258 -3.62 -0.19 -11.41
C GLN A 258 -4.85 -1.08 -11.28
N LEU A 259 -5.56 -0.89 -10.19
CA LEU A 259 -6.72 -1.69 -9.80
C LEU A 259 -7.78 -0.74 -9.28
N ASP A 260 -9.03 -0.96 -9.69
CA ASP A 260 -10.16 -0.38 -8.97
C ASP A 260 -10.33 -1.14 -7.65
N PHE A 261 -9.98 -0.49 -6.54
CA PHE A 261 -10.03 -1.12 -5.23
C PHE A 261 -11.46 -1.49 -4.82
N LYS A 262 -12.48 -0.75 -5.25
CA LYS A 262 -13.88 -1.05 -4.91
C LYS A 262 -14.32 -2.35 -5.60
N GLU A 263 -13.94 -2.49 -6.85
CA GLU A 263 -14.19 -3.70 -7.64
C GLU A 263 -13.47 -4.92 -7.03
N TRP A 264 -12.20 -4.75 -6.67
CA TRP A 264 -11.41 -5.78 -5.98
C TRP A 264 -12.02 -6.17 -4.64
N ASP A 265 -12.32 -5.21 -3.78
CA ASP A 265 -12.88 -5.49 -2.45
C ASP A 265 -14.26 -6.14 -2.57
N GLY A 266 -15.08 -5.74 -3.54
CA GLY A 266 -16.36 -6.40 -3.85
C GLY A 266 -16.21 -7.89 -4.15
N LEU A 267 -15.23 -8.26 -5.00
CA LEU A 267 -14.89 -9.66 -5.25
C LEU A 267 -14.40 -10.36 -3.98
N MET A 268 -13.46 -9.73 -3.27
CA MET A 268 -12.86 -10.31 -2.07
C MET A 268 -13.90 -10.55 -0.96
N ARG A 269 -14.88 -9.66 -0.79
CA ARG A 269 -15.98 -9.82 0.19
C ARG A 269 -16.80 -11.08 -0.09
N ILE A 270 -17.11 -11.37 -1.36
CA ILE A 270 -17.81 -12.60 -1.75
C ILE A 270 -16.92 -13.81 -1.47
N CYS A 271 -15.65 -13.76 -1.90
CA CYS A 271 -14.71 -14.87 -1.77
C CYS A 271 -14.41 -15.22 -0.30
N PHE A 272 -14.17 -14.24 0.55
CA PHE A 272 -13.76 -14.48 1.94
C PHE A 272 -14.94 -14.61 2.92
N GLY A 273 -16.17 -14.23 2.53
CA GLY A 273 -17.35 -14.36 3.40
C GLY A 273 -17.65 -15.79 3.88
N ARG A 274 -17.20 -16.83 3.16
CA ARG A 274 -17.03 -18.19 3.72
C ARG A 274 -15.76 -18.83 3.14
N LYS A 275 -14.59 -18.37 3.60
CA LYS A 275 -13.27 -18.70 3.02
C LYS A 275 -12.93 -20.19 2.82
N ASN A 276 -13.60 -21.09 3.56
CA ASN A 276 -13.41 -22.55 3.47
C ASN A 276 -14.36 -23.24 2.47
N ARG A 277 -15.30 -22.52 1.86
CA ARG A 277 -16.19 -23.04 0.81
C ARG A 277 -15.57 -22.82 -0.57
N THR A 278 -16.02 -23.60 -1.54
CA THR A 278 -15.57 -23.46 -2.93
C THR A 278 -16.14 -22.19 -3.57
N LEU A 279 -15.43 -21.61 -4.54
CA LEU A 279 -15.93 -20.43 -5.27
C LEU A 279 -17.29 -20.70 -5.93
N HIS A 280 -17.49 -21.88 -6.51
CA HIS A 280 -18.79 -22.26 -7.07
C HIS A 280 -19.92 -22.17 -6.03
N ALA A 281 -19.69 -22.65 -4.79
CA ALA A 281 -20.69 -22.56 -3.72
C ALA A 281 -20.95 -21.12 -3.26
N LEU A 282 -19.93 -20.25 -3.30
CA LEU A 282 -20.05 -18.84 -2.92
C LEU A 282 -20.87 -18.05 -3.95
N PHE A 283 -20.55 -18.19 -5.24
CA PHE A 283 -21.20 -17.48 -6.33
C PHE A 283 -22.59 -18.02 -6.66
N ARG A 284 -22.94 -19.23 -6.24
CA ARG A 284 -24.29 -19.81 -6.40
C ARG A 284 -25.34 -19.18 -5.47
N ARG A 285 -24.94 -18.41 -4.45
CA ARG A 285 -25.87 -17.77 -3.50
C ARG A 285 -26.79 -16.78 -4.22
N SER A 286 -28.09 -16.84 -3.94
CA SER A 286 -29.11 -15.99 -4.58
C SER A 286 -28.83 -14.48 -4.40
N SER A 287 -28.40 -14.07 -3.20
CA SER A 287 -28.05 -12.68 -2.91
C SER A 287 -26.88 -12.18 -3.77
N VAL A 288 -25.89 -13.03 -4.03
CA VAL A 288 -24.73 -12.71 -4.87
C VAL A 288 -25.13 -12.64 -6.34
N LEU A 289 -25.86 -13.65 -6.83
CA LEU A 289 -26.35 -13.67 -8.21
C LEU A 289 -27.24 -12.47 -8.53
N SER A 290 -28.18 -12.13 -7.64
CA SER A 290 -29.08 -10.98 -7.83
C SER A 290 -28.32 -9.66 -7.90
N MET A 291 -27.33 -9.46 -7.01
CA MET A 291 -26.46 -8.29 -7.02
C MET A 291 -25.66 -8.19 -8.33
N LEU A 292 -24.98 -9.27 -8.72
CA LEU A 292 -24.15 -9.29 -9.94
C LEU A 292 -25.01 -9.14 -11.20
N GLU A 293 -26.22 -9.69 -11.23
CA GLU A 293 -27.14 -9.56 -12.37
C GLU A 293 -27.61 -8.12 -12.53
N SER A 294 -27.92 -7.44 -11.42
CA SER A 294 -28.28 -6.01 -11.42
C SER A 294 -27.14 -5.15 -11.97
N ASN A 295 -25.90 -5.40 -11.50
CA ASN A 295 -24.71 -4.70 -11.98
C ASN A 295 -24.46 -4.98 -13.47
N TYR A 296 -24.60 -6.24 -13.91
CA TYR A 296 -24.44 -6.65 -15.31
C TYR A 296 -25.45 -5.97 -16.23
N LYS A 297 -26.74 -5.91 -15.84
CA LYS A 297 -27.78 -5.21 -16.61
C LYS A 297 -27.47 -3.72 -16.73
N THR A 298 -27.02 -3.09 -15.65
CA THR A 298 -26.60 -1.69 -15.65
C THR A 298 -25.43 -1.46 -16.60
N TRP A 299 -24.41 -2.32 -16.56
CA TRP A 299 -23.27 -2.27 -17.47
C TRP A 299 -23.68 -2.44 -18.94
N CYS A 300 -24.61 -3.37 -19.23
CA CYS A 300 -25.13 -3.57 -20.58
C CYS A 300 -25.82 -2.30 -21.12
N THR A 301 -26.66 -1.68 -20.30
CA THR A 301 -27.33 -0.41 -20.65
C THR A 301 -26.33 0.71 -20.93
N LEU A 302 -25.33 0.88 -20.06
CA LEU A 302 -24.31 1.94 -20.21
C LEU A 302 -23.44 1.74 -21.45
N ASN A 303 -23.07 0.50 -21.76
CA ASN A 303 -22.18 0.17 -22.88
C ASN A 303 -22.93 -0.19 -24.17
N LYS A 304 -24.26 -0.03 -24.20
CA LYS A 304 -25.13 -0.39 -25.33
C LYS A 304 -24.92 -1.84 -25.80
N GLN A 305 -24.68 -2.74 -24.85
CA GLN A 305 -24.53 -4.17 -25.09
C GLN A 305 -25.86 -4.88 -24.84
N VAL A 306 -26.13 -5.92 -25.63
CA VAL A 306 -27.31 -6.77 -25.42
C VAL A 306 -27.00 -7.74 -24.28
N PRO A 307 -27.89 -7.87 -23.27
CA PRO A 307 -27.74 -8.87 -22.22
C PRO A 307 -27.63 -10.28 -22.79
N THR A 308 -26.96 -11.18 -22.06
CA THR A 308 -26.83 -12.58 -22.48
C THR A 308 -28.22 -13.25 -22.61
N SER A 309 -28.35 -14.15 -23.59
CA SER A 309 -29.56 -14.93 -23.80
C SER A 309 -29.68 -16.11 -22.82
N SER A 310 -28.57 -16.62 -22.31
CA SER A 310 -28.55 -17.69 -21.31
C SER A 310 -28.95 -17.18 -19.92
N PRO A 311 -29.51 -18.01 -19.03
CA PRO A 311 -29.76 -17.64 -17.64
C PRO A 311 -28.50 -17.06 -16.99
N PHE A 312 -28.61 -15.89 -16.34
CA PHE A 312 -27.45 -15.17 -15.80
C PHE A 312 -26.61 -16.04 -14.83
N ARG A 313 -27.27 -16.93 -14.09
CA ARG A 313 -26.59 -17.89 -13.22
C ARG A 313 -25.58 -18.76 -13.97
N GLU A 314 -25.96 -19.33 -15.10
CA GLU A 314 -25.08 -20.18 -15.91
C GLU A 314 -23.97 -19.35 -16.53
N TYR A 315 -24.30 -18.14 -17.00
CA TYR A 315 -23.34 -17.20 -17.55
C TYR A 315 -22.25 -16.81 -16.52
N CYS A 316 -22.64 -16.48 -15.29
CA CYS A 316 -21.73 -16.12 -14.20
C CYS A 316 -20.87 -17.31 -13.74
N LEU A 317 -21.48 -18.50 -13.53
CA LEU A 317 -20.74 -19.70 -13.13
C LEU A 317 -19.84 -20.24 -14.26
N GLY A 318 -20.19 -19.98 -15.51
CA GLY A 318 -19.35 -20.27 -16.67
C GLY A 318 -17.97 -19.63 -16.58
N VAL A 319 -17.85 -18.42 -16.03
CA VAL A 319 -16.56 -17.75 -15.80
C VAL A 319 -15.67 -18.54 -14.84
N LEU A 320 -16.25 -19.12 -13.78
CA LEU A 320 -15.50 -19.96 -12.82
C LEU A 320 -15.04 -21.28 -13.45
N THR A 321 -15.83 -21.81 -14.38
CA THR A 321 -15.52 -23.03 -15.13
C THR A 321 -14.39 -22.75 -16.13
N GLU A 322 -14.50 -21.67 -16.92
CA GLU A 322 -13.48 -21.23 -17.89
C GLU A 322 -12.12 -20.94 -17.23
N THR A 323 -12.13 -20.41 -16.00
CA THR A 323 -10.90 -20.13 -15.24
C THR A 323 -10.36 -21.36 -14.49
N GLY A 324 -11.12 -22.46 -14.40
CA GLY A 324 -10.75 -23.66 -13.64
C GLY A 324 -10.74 -23.45 -12.11
N LEU A 325 -11.44 -22.44 -11.61
CA LEU A 325 -11.41 -22.03 -10.20
C LEU A 325 -12.66 -22.44 -9.41
N GLU A 326 -13.68 -23.00 -10.06
CA GLU A 326 -14.96 -23.40 -9.45
C GLU A 326 -14.83 -24.21 -8.15
N ASN A 327 -13.93 -25.20 -8.11
CA ASN A 327 -13.75 -26.12 -6.98
C ASN A 327 -12.66 -25.65 -6.00
N ARG A 328 -11.98 -24.53 -6.30
CA ARG A 328 -10.97 -23.95 -5.40
C ARG A 328 -11.63 -23.23 -4.25
N ARG A 329 -10.97 -23.22 -3.09
CA ARG A 329 -11.41 -22.51 -1.88
C ARG A 329 -10.60 -21.23 -1.73
N SER A 330 -11.26 -20.15 -1.31
CA SER A 330 -10.64 -18.82 -1.19
C SER A 330 -9.37 -18.82 -0.35
N ILE A 331 -9.33 -19.61 0.72
CA ILE A 331 -8.15 -19.72 1.58
C ILE A 331 -6.88 -20.18 0.84
N SER A 332 -7.02 -20.87 -0.30
CA SER A 332 -5.93 -21.49 -1.06
C SER A 332 -5.55 -20.73 -2.34
N ILE A 333 -6.12 -19.55 -2.57
CA ILE A 333 -5.97 -18.79 -3.81
C ILE A 333 -5.04 -17.60 -3.56
N ASP A 334 -4.03 -17.46 -4.42
CA ASP A 334 -3.10 -16.34 -4.42
C ASP A 334 -3.69 -15.10 -5.11
N ILE A 335 -3.03 -13.97 -4.92
CA ILE A 335 -3.47 -12.66 -5.41
C ILE A 335 -3.49 -12.65 -6.95
N ASP A 336 -2.49 -13.22 -7.60
CA ASP A 336 -2.37 -13.23 -9.07
C ASP A 336 -3.52 -14.01 -9.72
N THR A 337 -3.96 -15.09 -9.07
CA THR A 337 -5.12 -15.87 -9.50
C THR A 337 -6.41 -15.09 -9.30
N TYR A 338 -6.55 -14.33 -8.21
CA TYR A 338 -7.68 -13.43 -8.02
C TYR A 338 -7.73 -12.31 -9.06
N PHE A 339 -6.58 -11.77 -9.49
CA PHE A 339 -6.54 -10.80 -10.58
C PHE A 339 -7.02 -11.39 -11.91
N LYS A 340 -6.57 -12.61 -12.23
CA LYS A 340 -7.03 -13.32 -13.44
C LYS A 340 -8.54 -13.57 -13.39
N LEU A 341 -9.06 -13.93 -12.21
CA LEU A 341 -10.49 -14.13 -12.00
C LEU A 341 -11.27 -12.84 -12.18
N LEU A 342 -10.82 -11.74 -11.55
CA LEU A 342 -11.46 -10.44 -11.68
C LEU A 342 -11.49 -9.98 -13.13
N LEU A 343 -10.36 -10.10 -13.84
CA LEU A 343 -10.27 -9.77 -15.25
C LEU A 343 -11.21 -10.63 -16.12
N ALA A 344 -11.37 -11.91 -15.79
CA ALA A 344 -12.29 -12.81 -16.50
C ALA A 344 -13.76 -12.36 -16.33
N PHE A 345 -14.16 -11.96 -15.11
CA PHE A 345 -15.48 -11.39 -14.87
C PHE A 345 -15.70 -10.08 -15.62
N ASN A 346 -14.75 -9.15 -15.53
CA ASN A 346 -14.87 -7.85 -16.19
C ASN A 346 -14.92 -7.97 -17.72
N LYS A 347 -14.18 -8.91 -18.32
CA LYS A 347 -14.27 -9.23 -19.77
C LYS A 347 -15.65 -9.70 -20.20
N LYS A 348 -16.40 -10.33 -19.30
CA LYS A 348 -17.78 -10.79 -19.52
C LYS A 348 -18.82 -9.72 -19.13
N GLY A 349 -18.37 -8.52 -18.76
CA GLY A 349 -19.23 -7.42 -18.32
C GLY A 349 -19.80 -7.58 -16.90
N ILE A 350 -19.29 -8.54 -16.12
CA ILE A 350 -19.72 -8.77 -14.74
C ILE A 350 -18.83 -7.93 -13.83
N HIS A 351 -19.48 -7.07 -13.04
CA HIS A 351 -18.81 -6.15 -12.10
C HIS A 351 -19.29 -6.33 -10.67
N PHE A 352 -18.39 -6.14 -9.72
CA PHE A 352 -18.61 -6.38 -8.29
C PHE A 352 -19.15 -5.16 -7.56
N VAL A 353 -19.08 -3.99 -8.17
CA VAL A 353 -19.78 -2.78 -7.72
C VAL A 353 -20.73 -2.26 -8.80
N ASN A 354 -21.64 -1.37 -8.38
CA ASN A 354 -22.53 -0.71 -9.32
C ASN A 354 -21.72 0.17 -10.27
N VAL A 355 -21.72 -0.17 -11.56
CA VAL A 355 -20.93 0.52 -12.59
C VAL A 355 -21.28 2.01 -12.69
N ALA A 356 -22.49 2.41 -12.34
CA ALA A 356 -22.88 3.83 -12.32
C ALA A 356 -22.14 4.65 -11.24
N SER A 357 -21.58 4.02 -10.21
CA SER A 357 -20.80 4.68 -9.16
C SER A 357 -19.29 4.68 -9.41
N LEU A 358 -18.84 4.09 -10.52
CA LEU A 358 -17.44 4.10 -10.93
C LEU A 358 -17.07 5.44 -11.59
N PRO A 359 -15.89 6.02 -11.24
CA PRO A 359 -15.40 7.23 -11.89
C PRO A 359 -15.10 6.93 -13.37
N GLY A 360 -16.04 7.29 -14.24
CA GLY A 360 -15.99 7.00 -15.69
C GLY A 360 -17.35 6.71 -16.33
N ALA A 361 -18.40 6.43 -15.55
CA ALA A 361 -19.76 6.24 -16.07
C ALA A 361 -20.42 7.56 -16.55
N SER A 362 -19.86 8.70 -16.16
CA SER A 362 -20.24 10.03 -16.59
C SER A 362 -19.06 10.65 -17.36
N SER A 363 -19.28 11.00 -18.63
CA SER A 363 -18.36 11.67 -19.57
C SER A 363 -17.38 10.79 -20.36
N VAL A 364 -17.76 10.57 -21.62
CA VAL A 364 -16.82 10.51 -22.74
C VAL A 364 -16.03 11.82 -22.75
N GLY A 365 -14.71 11.74 -22.58
CA GLY A 365 -13.79 12.86 -22.83
C GLY A 365 -13.17 13.50 -21.59
N THR A 366 -12.20 12.84 -20.97
CA THR A 366 -10.91 13.40 -20.54
C THR A 366 -10.09 12.32 -19.84
N SER A 367 -8.84 12.17 -20.25
CA SER A 367 -7.86 11.29 -19.62
C SER A 367 -7.49 11.83 -18.23
N GLY A 368 -8.24 11.41 -17.20
CA GLY A 368 -7.94 11.67 -15.79
C GLY A 368 -7.36 10.42 -15.14
N GLY A 369 -6.14 10.51 -14.61
CA GLY A 369 -5.50 9.40 -13.89
C GLY A 369 -6.28 9.04 -12.63
N ALA A 370 -6.74 7.80 -12.53
CA ALA A 370 -7.34 7.27 -11.31
C ALA A 370 -6.32 7.31 -10.16
N GLU A 371 -6.67 7.95 -9.04
CA GLU A 371 -5.88 7.84 -7.81
C GLU A 371 -6.00 6.41 -7.28
N PRO A 372 -4.90 5.63 -7.19
CA PRO A 372 -4.97 4.20 -6.85
C PRO A 372 -5.51 3.88 -5.45
N MET A 373 -5.75 4.89 -4.60
CA MET A 373 -6.13 4.72 -3.19
C MET A 373 -7.43 5.44 -2.78
N ALA A 374 -8.13 6.10 -3.70
CA ALA A 374 -9.35 6.82 -3.36
C ALA A 374 -10.45 5.84 -2.92
N GLY A 375 -10.92 5.95 -1.67
CA GLY A 375 -11.99 5.11 -1.10
C GLY A 375 -11.52 3.85 -0.33
N ILE A 376 -10.22 3.70 -0.09
CA ILE A 376 -9.64 2.58 0.69
C ILE A 376 -10.05 2.62 2.17
N ASP A 377 -10.20 3.82 2.74
CA ASP A 377 -10.28 3.98 4.21
C ASP A 377 -11.53 3.34 4.85
N GLU A 378 -12.64 3.19 4.13
CA GLU A 378 -13.90 2.74 4.73
C GLU A 378 -14.12 1.22 4.66
N TYR A 379 -13.40 0.47 3.81
CA TYR A 379 -13.69 -0.95 3.54
C TYR A 379 -12.54 -1.93 3.80
N PHE A 380 -11.31 -1.42 3.95
CA PHE A 380 -10.09 -2.24 3.91
C PHE A 380 -9.93 -3.20 5.11
N PHE A 381 -10.37 -2.82 6.31
CA PHE A 381 -10.17 -3.57 7.56
C PHE A 381 -11.43 -4.25 8.13
N TYR A 382 -12.63 -3.97 7.61
CA TYR A 382 -13.88 -4.46 8.19
C TYR A 382 -14.18 -5.91 7.84
N ASP A 383 -13.39 -6.86 8.34
CA ASP A 383 -13.80 -8.27 8.32
C ASP A 383 -15.10 -8.39 9.15
N GLU A 384 -16.23 -8.65 8.49
CA GLU A 384 -17.53 -8.89 9.15
C GLU A 384 -17.48 -10.10 10.12
N ASP A 385 -16.41 -10.90 10.04
CA ASP A 385 -16.11 -12.04 10.90
C ASP A 385 -15.70 -11.66 12.34
N ASP A 386 -15.46 -10.38 12.64
CA ASP A 386 -15.08 -9.92 14.00
C ASP A 386 -16.29 -9.66 14.93
N LYS A 387 -17.51 -10.00 14.50
CA LYS A 387 -18.63 -10.18 15.45
C LYS A 387 -18.41 -11.48 16.20
N GLY A 388 -17.62 -11.39 17.27
CA GLY A 388 -17.48 -12.45 18.26
C GLY A 388 -18.84 -13.02 18.65
N HIS A 389 -18.85 -14.33 18.90
CA HIS A 389 -19.88 -14.99 19.69
C HIS A 389 -20.12 -14.16 20.96
N ALA A 390 -21.16 -13.35 20.96
CA ALA A 390 -21.84 -12.97 22.18
C ALA A 390 -22.69 -14.18 22.55
N ASP A 391 -22.20 -14.91 23.55
CA ASP A 391 -22.97 -15.84 24.36
C ASP A 391 -24.25 -15.11 24.80
N GLY A 392 -25.38 -15.52 24.23
CA GLY A 392 -26.71 -15.14 24.68
C GLY A 392 -27.36 -16.42 25.14
N GLY A 393 -27.16 -16.75 26.42
CA GLY A 393 -27.89 -17.81 27.09
C GLY A 393 -29.38 -17.52 27.00
N ASP A 394 -30.11 -18.51 26.51
CA ASP A 394 -31.52 -18.68 26.84
C ASP A 394 -31.57 -19.10 28.31
N ASP A 395 -31.97 -18.19 29.19
CA ASP A 395 -32.46 -18.52 30.53
C ASP A 395 -33.99 -18.36 30.51
N ASP A 396 -34.66 -19.50 30.75
CA ASP A 396 -35.99 -19.56 31.39
C ASP A 396 -35.89 -19.12 32.86
#